data_AF-A0A381U6R2-F1
#
_entry.id   AF-A0A381U6R2-F1
#
_cell.length_a   1.000
_cell.length_b   1.000
_cell.length_c   1.000
_cell.angle_alpha   90.00
_cell.angle_beta   90.00
_cell.angle_gamma   90.00
#
_symmetry.space_group_name_H-M   'P 1'
#
loop_
_entity.id
_entity.type
_entity.pdbx_description
1 polymer ?
#
loop_
_entity_poly.entity_id
_entity_poly.type
_entity_poly.pdbx_seq_one_letter_code
_entity_poly.pdbx_strand_id
1 'polypeptide(L)'
;VKQEEKMEQGKKDFQAHVQKERTHLSQVRRAFTKGLEKEGVDPGLINFYVACCDYLDCALNRLITQDHILHDLLIPHVEKDNKEYMDKLEKLNIGLNAMEEAIKKLNTAKEKLIKSGLYEVNDFKKESNAFLDVFLNMLASNRHSTIDLEEKVFTPEDWEKLAGVTEESIYNEERLFQNVRLAALEEYDPENFPPIRHDEKPT
;
A
#
# COMPACT_ATOMS: atom_id res chain seq x y z
N VAL A 1 23.70 10.37 -25.41
CA VAL A 1 24.02 11.40 -24.40
C VAL A 1 22.77 12.13 -23.89
N LYS A 2 22.21 13.17 -24.53
CA LYS A 2 21.05 13.92 -23.96
C LYS A 2 19.74 13.12 -23.75
N GLN A 3 19.48 12.09 -24.56
CA GLN A 3 18.30 11.21 -24.38
C GLN A 3 18.55 10.13 -23.32
N GLU A 4 19.77 9.61 -23.23
CA GLU A 4 20.18 8.67 -22.18
C GLU A 4 20.21 9.35 -20.81
N GLU A 5 20.74 10.58 -20.71
CA GLU A 5 20.71 11.39 -19.49
C GLU A 5 19.27 11.71 -19.03
N LYS A 6 18.35 11.96 -19.98
CA LYS A 6 16.92 12.19 -19.66
C LYS A 6 16.22 10.92 -19.19
N MET A 7 16.50 9.78 -19.80
CA MET A 7 15.98 8.48 -19.34
C MET A 7 16.54 8.11 -17.96
N GLU A 8 17.82 8.37 -17.72
CA GLU A 8 18.47 8.08 -16.45
C GLU A 8 17.98 8.99 -15.32
N GLN A 9 17.68 10.25 -15.62
CA GLN A 9 17.02 11.18 -14.69
C GLN A 9 15.58 10.74 -14.38
N GLY A 10 14.78 10.42 -15.39
CA GLY A 10 13.40 9.94 -15.19
C GLY A 10 13.33 8.67 -14.34
N LYS A 11 14.26 7.73 -14.53
CA LYS A 11 14.36 6.53 -13.67
C LYS A 11 14.67 6.85 -12.20
N LYS A 12 15.56 7.81 -11.94
CA LYS A 12 15.85 8.27 -10.57
C LYS A 12 14.63 8.94 -9.93
N ASP A 13 13.87 9.69 -10.71
CA ASP A 13 12.66 10.37 -10.24
C ASP A 13 11.55 9.36 -9.88
N PHE A 14 11.39 8.28 -10.66
CA PHE A 14 10.45 7.19 -10.33
C PHE A 14 10.84 6.39 -9.09
N GLN A 15 12.12 6.04 -8.93
CA GLN A 15 12.60 5.35 -7.73
C GLN A 15 12.40 6.20 -6.46
N ALA A 16 12.69 7.49 -6.55
CA ALA A 16 12.43 8.43 -5.46
C ALA A 16 10.94 8.52 -5.12
N HIS A 17 10.07 8.53 -6.13
CA HIS A 17 8.61 8.53 -5.92
C HIS A 17 8.13 7.25 -5.23
N VAL A 18 8.57 6.07 -5.68
CA VAL A 18 8.21 4.79 -5.03
C VAL A 18 8.64 4.77 -3.56
N GLN A 19 9.84 5.27 -3.25
CA GLN A 19 10.30 5.36 -1.87
C GLN A 19 9.49 6.36 -1.02
N LYS A 20 9.12 7.50 -1.61
CA LYS A 20 8.26 8.51 -0.99
C LYS A 20 6.89 7.93 -0.68
N GLU A 21 6.25 7.25 -1.62
CA GLU A 21 4.95 6.65 -1.42
C GLU A 21 4.98 5.51 -0.39
N ARG A 22 6.01 4.67 -0.38
CA ARG A 22 6.19 3.67 0.69
C ARG A 22 6.27 4.33 2.06
N THR A 23 6.91 5.50 2.13
CA THR A 23 6.97 6.31 3.36
C THR A 23 5.58 6.83 3.73
N HIS A 24 4.87 7.44 2.79
CA HIS A 24 3.52 7.94 2.99
C HIS A 24 2.53 6.82 3.40
N LEU A 25 2.58 5.66 2.76
CA LEU A 25 1.77 4.50 3.13
C LEU A 25 2.01 4.07 4.57
N SER A 26 3.28 4.01 4.98
CA SER A 26 3.63 3.71 6.37
C SER A 26 3.08 4.77 7.35
N GLN A 27 3.21 6.05 6.99
CA GLN A 27 2.72 7.19 7.76
C GLN A 27 1.20 7.18 7.93
N VAL A 28 0.47 7.08 6.82
CA VAL A 28 -1.00 7.04 6.81
C VAL A 28 -1.51 5.82 7.57
N ARG A 29 -0.90 4.64 7.40
CA ARG A 29 -1.28 3.45 8.17
C ARG A 29 -1.14 3.69 9.68
N ARG A 30 -0.02 4.27 10.13
CA ARG A 30 0.24 4.50 11.56
C ARG A 30 -0.67 5.58 12.14
N ALA A 31 -0.89 6.66 11.39
CA ALA A 31 -1.85 7.69 11.73
C ALA A 31 -3.27 7.11 11.86
N PHE A 32 -3.67 6.29 10.90
CA PHE A 32 -4.96 5.60 10.91
C PHE A 32 -5.10 4.68 12.11
N THR A 33 -4.09 3.84 12.37
CA THR A 33 -4.04 2.94 13.54
C THR A 33 -4.22 3.73 14.84
N LYS A 34 -3.46 4.81 15.03
CA LYS A 34 -3.57 5.68 16.21
C LYS A 34 -4.94 6.35 16.32
N GLY A 35 -5.55 6.74 15.20
CA GLY A 35 -6.91 7.28 15.19
C GLY A 35 -7.95 6.26 15.66
N LEU A 36 -7.80 5.00 15.24
CA LEU A 36 -8.70 3.91 15.63
C LEU A 36 -8.63 3.56 17.12
N GLU A 37 -7.47 3.76 17.75
CA GLU A 37 -7.25 3.55 19.20
C GLU A 37 -8.07 4.51 20.08
N LYS A 38 -8.56 5.64 19.55
CA LYS A 38 -9.37 6.58 20.32
C LYS A 38 -10.63 5.90 20.83
N GLU A 39 -10.84 5.92 22.14
CA GLU A 39 -12.06 5.37 22.73
C GLU A 39 -13.29 6.22 22.38
N GLY A 40 -14.42 5.55 22.19
CA GLY A 40 -15.69 6.18 21.87
C GLY A 40 -15.80 6.69 20.43
N VAL A 41 -16.85 7.47 20.21
CA VAL A 41 -17.21 8.02 18.90
C VAL A 41 -16.87 9.51 18.88
N ASP A 42 -15.90 9.88 18.04
CA ASP A 42 -15.50 11.27 17.81
C ASP A 42 -15.91 11.71 16.39
N PRO A 43 -16.90 12.62 16.26
CA PRO A 43 -17.31 13.14 14.96
C PRO A 43 -16.18 13.83 14.19
N GLY A 44 -15.20 14.41 14.89
CA GLY A 44 -14.06 15.09 14.27
C GLY A 44 -13.15 14.15 13.49
N LEU A 45 -13.22 12.84 13.72
CA LEU A 45 -12.39 11.84 13.06
C LEU A 45 -13.03 11.20 11.83
N ILE A 46 -14.31 11.45 11.54
CA ILE A 46 -14.97 10.79 10.39
C ILE A 46 -14.26 11.12 9.08
N ASN A 47 -13.99 12.41 8.82
CA ASN A 47 -13.32 12.83 7.58
C ASN A 47 -11.90 12.29 7.50
N PHE A 48 -11.20 12.22 8.64
CA PHE A 48 -9.87 11.62 8.73
C PHE A 48 -9.90 10.14 8.34
N TYR A 49 -10.83 9.37 8.90
CA TYR A 49 -10.99 7.95 8.57
C TYR A 49 -11.29 7.73 7.09
N VAL A 50 -12.20 8.52 6.52
CA VAL A 50 -12.54 8.42 5.09
C VAL A 50 -11.31 8.72 4.23
N ALA A 51 -10.59 9.80 4.53
CA ALA A 51 -9.38 10.17 3.79
C ALA A 51 -8.29 9.08 3.89
N CYS A 52 -8.09 8.49 5.08
CA CYS A 52 -7.18 7.36 5.25
C CYS A 52 -7.59 6.16 4.38
N CYS A 53 -8.87 5.80 4.36
CA CYS A 53 -9.35 4.68 3.54
C CYS A 53 -9.15 4.95 2.05
N ASP A 54 -9.45 6.15 1.56
CA ASP A 54 -9.25 6.51 0.15
C ASP A 54 -7.77 6.44 -0.25
N TYR A 55 -6.88 6.92 0.62
CA TYR A 55 -5.44 6.80 0.41
C TYR A 55 -4.99 5.34 0.40
N LEU A 56 -5.38 4.56 1.41
CA LEU A 56 -4.98 3.16 1.57
C LEU A 56 -5.49 2.30 0.41
N ASP A 57 -6.73 2.51 -0.03
CA ASP A 57 -7.31 1.86 -1.20
C ASP A 57 -6.50 2.15 -2.46
N CYS A 58 -6.17 3.42 -2.72
CA CYS A 58 -5.38 3.80 -3.89
C CYS A 58 -3.96 3.18 -3.87
N ALA A 59 -3.23 3.37 -2.77
CA ALA A 59 -1.86 2.89 -2.64
C ALA A 59 -1.78 1.36 -2.71
N LEU A 60 -2.71 0.65 -2.06
CA LEU A 60 -2.69 -0.80 -2.03
C LEU A 60 -3.16 -1.46 -3.32
N ASN A 61 -4.20 -0.93 -3.98
CA ASN A 61 -4.60 -1.46 -5.29
C ASN A 61 -3.46 -1.32 -6.30
N ARG A 62 -2.62 -0.27 -6.18
CA ARG A 62 -1.42 -0.15 -7.00
C ARG A 62 -0.39 -1.23 -6.65
N LEU A 63 -0.08 -1.43 -5.36
CA LEU A 63 0.83 -2.49 -4.94
C LEU A 63 0.35 -3.89 -5.38
N ILE A 64 -0.94 -4.17 -5.24
CA ILE A 64 -1.55 -5.42 -5.71
C ILE A 64 -1.38 -5.57 -7.23
N THR A 65 -1.60 -4.50 -7.99
CA THR A 65 -1.38 -4.50 -9.45
C THR A 65 0.07 -4.79 -9.80
N GLN A 66 1.01 -4.18 -9.07
CA GLN A 66 2.45 -4.43 -9.25
C GLN A 66 2.81 -5.87 -8.92
N ASP A 67 2.29 -6.43 -7.82
CA ASP A 67 2.57 -7.81 -7.42
C ASP A 67 1.95 -8.84 -8.38
N HIS A 68 0.78 -8.54 -8.99
CA HIS A 68 0.24 -9.36 -10.09
C HIS A 68 1.13 -9.31 -11.34
N ILE A 69 1.61 -8.12 -11.72
CA ILE A 69 2.56 -7.97 -12.84
C ILE A 69 3.86 -8.74 -12.55
N LEU A 70 4.40 -8.62 -11.33
CA LEU A 70 5.58 -9.34 -10.87
C LEU A 70 5.38 -10.85 -11.01
N HIS A 71 4.26 -11.35 -10.48
CA HIS A 71 3.89 -12.76 -10.55
C HIS A 71 3.84 -13.26 -12.01
N ASP A 72 3.14 -12.55 -12.88
CA ASP A 72 2.99 -12.92 -14.30
C ASP A 72 4.30 -12.88 -15.09
N LEU A 73 5.19 -11.93 -14.75
CA LEU A 73 6.52 -11.84 -15.35
C LEU A 73 7.45 -12.96 -14.86
N LEU A 74 7.30 -13.45 -13.64
CA LEU A 74 8.16 -14.49 -13.08
C LEU A 74 7.76 -15.92 -13.51
N ILE A 75 6.47 -16.20 -13.71
CA ILE A 75 5.97 -17.54 -14.07
C ILE A 75 6.76 -18.20 -15.22
N PRO A 76 7.04 -17.53 -16.35
CA PRO A 76 7.75 -18.15 -17.47
C PRO A 76 9.19 -18.58 -17.15
N HIS A 77 9.77 -18.03 -16.08
CA HIS A 77 11.16 -18.27 -15.67
C HIS A 77 11.30 -19.26 -14.51
N VAL A 78 10.19 -19.77 -13.97
CA VAL A 78 10.19 -20.77 -12.91
C VAL A 78 10.04 -22.16 -13.53
N GLU A 79 11.05 -23.02 -13.34
CA GLU A 79 10.94 -24.43 -13.73
C GLU A 79 9.81 -25.13 -12.95
N LYS A 80 9.01 -25.96 -13.62
CA LYS A 80 7.80 -26.55 -13.04
C LYS A 80 8.05 -27.47 -11.84
N ASP A 81 9.27 -27.96 -11.68
CA ASP A 81 9.74 -28.78 -10.57
C ASP A 81 10.44 -27.97 -9.46
N ASN A 82 10.60 -26.66 -9.63
CA ASN A 82 11.12 -25.76 -8.61
C ASN A 82 10.04 -25.42 -7.57
N LYS A 83 9.80 -26.39 -6.67
CA LYS A 83 8.80 -26.29 -5.59
C LYS A 83 8.98 -25.05 -4.72
N GLU A 84 10.22 -24.64 -4.46
CA GLU A 84 10.48 -23.46 -3.61
C GLU A 84 9.89 -22.18 -4.22
N TYR A 85 10.09 -21.95 -5.52
CA TYR A 85 9.54 -20.78 -6.20
C TYR A 85 8.03 -20.88 -6.42
N MET A 86 7.52 -22.08 -6.72
CA MET A 86 6.06 -22.29 -6.82
C MET A 86 5.36 -21.99 -5.50
N ASP A 87 5.90 -22.43 -4.37
CA ASP A 87 5.35 -22.13 -3.04
C ASP A 87 5.41 -20.63 -2.71
N LYS A 88 6.44 -19.90 -3.18
CA LYS A 88 6.56 -18.45 -3.01
C LYS A 88 5.47 -17.71 -3.80
N LEU A 89 5.28 -18.07 -5.08
CA LEU A 89 4.24 -17.48 -5.93
C LEU A 89 2.82 -17.79 -5.41
N GLU A 90 2.58 -19.00 -4.93
CA GLU A 90 1.29 -19.37 -4.34
C GLU A 90 0.99 -18.53 -3.07
N LYS A 91 1.97 -18.37 -2.18
CA LYS A 91 1.82 -17.53 -0.98
C LYS A 91 1.57 -16.07 -1.32
N LEU A 92 2.26 -15.53 -2.33
CA LEU A 92 2.02 -14.18 -2.83
C LEU A 92 0.57 -14.04 -3.29
N ASN A 93 0.10 -14.95 -4.16
CA ASN A 93 -1.28 -14.92 -4.65
C ASN A 93 -2.33 -15.05 -3.54
N ILE A 94 -2.12 -15.91 -2.54
CA ILE A 94 -3.01 -16.00 -1.37
C ILE A 94 -3.05 -14.68 -0.59
N GLY A 95 -1.88 -14.06 -0.36
CA GLY A 95 -1.77 -12.77 0.32
C GLY A 95 -2.49 -11.65 -0.42
N LEU A 96 -2.32 -11.57 -1.75
CA LEU A 96 -2.98 -10.58 -2.61
C LEU A 96 -4.50 -10.72 -2.55
N ASN A 97 -5.03 -11.93 -2.71
CA ASN A 97 -6.47 -12.17 -2.63
C ASN A 97 -7.04 -11.77 -1.26
N ALA A 98 -6.33 -12.08 -0.17
CA ALA A 98 -6.72 -11.69 1.18
C ALA A 98 -6.74 -10.16 1.35
N MET A 99 -5.75 -9.46 0.78
CA MET A 99 -5.69 -8.00 0.80
C MET A 99 -6.83 -7.36 0.01
N GLU A 100 -7.12 -7.85 -1.20
CA GLU A 100 -8.23 -7.37 -2.03
C GLU A 100 -9.58 -7.52 -1.30
N GLU A 101 -9.81 -8.66 -0.64
CA GLU A 101 -11.01 -8.86 0.17
C GLU A 101 -11.08 -7.91 1.37
N ALA A 102 -9.95 -7.70 2.06
CA ALA A 102 -9.88 -6.78 3.19
C ALA A 102 -10.17 -5.33 2.78
N ILE A 103 -9.64 -4.88 1.65
CA ILE A 103 -9.90 -3.55 1.06
C ILE A 103 -11.39 -3.41 0.70
N LYS A 104 -12.01 -4.43 0.09
CA LYS A 104 -13.44 -4.41 -0.24
C LYS A 104 -14.31 -4.25 1.03
N LYS A 105 -13.96 -4.95 2.11
CA LYS A 105 -14.65 -4.83 3.41
C LYS A 105 -14.45 -3.45 4.03
N LEU A 106 -13.22 -2.94 4.03
CA LEU A 106 -12.89 -1.60 4.50
C LEU A 106 -13.69 -0.52 3.75
N ASN A 107 -13.73 -0.58 2.42
CA ASN A 107 -14.49 0.35 1.59
C ASN A 107 -16.00 0.23 1.85
N THR A 108 -16.52 -0.98 2.05
CA THR A 108 -17.93 -1.17 2.41
C THR A 108 -18.24 -0.51 3.77
N ALA A 109 -17.36 -0.67 4.76
CA ALA A 109 -17.51 -0.04 6.06
C ALA A 109 -17.39 1.49 5.97
N LYS A 110 -16.46 2.01 5.16
CA LYS A 110 -16.31 3.44 4.85
C LYS A 110 -17.61 4.01 4.26
N GLU A 111 -18.21 3.34 3.28
CA GLU A 111 -19.47 3.78 2.67
C GLU A 111 -20.63 3.81 3.66
N LYS A 112 -20.70 2.84 4.58
CA LYS A 112 -21.68 2.87 5.68
C LYS A 112 -21.43 4.03 6.62
N LEU A 113 -20.16 4.26 6.99
CA LEU A 113 -19.76 5.39 7.82
C LEU A 113 -20.15 6.74 7.20
N ILE A 114 -19.97 6.92 5.88
CA ILE A 114 -20.37 8.14 5.18
C ILE A 114 -21.90 8.32 5.20
N LYS A 115 -22.67 7.24 4.98
CA LYS A 115 -24.13 7.30 4.88
C LYS A 115 -24.83 7.49 6.23
N SER A 116 -24.37 6.78 7.25
CA SER A 116 -25.03 6.69 8.55
C SER A 116 -24.26 7.42 9.66
N GLY A 117 -23.09 7.97 9.36
CA GLY A 117 -22.30 8.77 10.30
C GLY A 117 -21.94 8.01 11.57
N LEU A 118 -22.15 8.66 12.71
CA LEU A 118 -21.71 8.21 14.03
C LEU A 118 -22.22 6.82 14.45
N TYR A 119 -23.34 6.36 13.89
CA TYR A 119 -23.92 5.05 14.23
C TYR A 119 -23.07 3.87 13.76
N GLU A 120 -22.28 4.04 12.70
CA GLU A 120 -21.47 2.98 12.10
C GLU A 120 -20.00 3.02 12.56
N VAL A 121 -19.62 3.95 13.45
CA VAL A 121 -18.21 4.16 13.82
C VAL A 121 -17.60 2.92 14.48
N ASN A 122 -18.35 2.21 15.32
CA ASN A 122 -17.82 1.01 15.98
C ASN A 122 -17.61 -0.15 14.99
N ASP A 123 -18.58 -0.37 14.09
CA ASP A 123 -18.46 -1.39 13.05
C ASP A 123 -17.34 -1.03 12.06
N PHE A 124 -17.22 0.24 11.70
CA PHE A 124 -16.11 0.75 10.91
C PHE A 124 -14.76 0.48 11.57
N LYS A 125 -14.60 0.81 12.87
CA LYS A 125 -13.35 0.58 13.61
C LYS A 125 -13.00 -0.90 13.65
N LYS A 126 -13.98 -1.77 13.85
CA LYS A 126 -13.79 -3.23 13.85
C LYS A 126 -13.27 -3.73 12.51
N GLU A 127 -13.93 -3.36 11.40
CA GLU A 127 -13.49 -3.75 10.06
C GLU A 127 -12.13 -3.14 9.70
N SER A 128 -11.85 -1.91 10.16
CA SER A 128 -10.57 -1.25 9.96
C SER A 128 -9.41 -1.96 10.66
N ASN A 129 -9.62 -2.40 11.91
CA ASN A 129 -8.63 -3.21 12.63
C ASN A 129 -8.42 -4.56 11.97
N ALA A 130 -9.48 -5.24 11.53
CA ALA A 130 -9.37 -6.50 10.79
C ALA A 130 -8.59 -6.34 9.48
N PHE A 131 -8.79 -5.22 8.77
CA PHE A 131 -7.99 -4.86 7.61
C PHE A 131 -6.50 -4.64 7.96
N LEU A 132 -6.21 -3.90 9.04
CA LEU A 132 -4.83 -3.64 9.48
C LEU A 132 -4.11 -4.94 9.86
N ASP A 133 -4.80 -5.91 10.46
CA ASP A 133 -4.26 -7.23 10.76
C ASP A 133 -3.85 -7.98 9.48
N VAL A 134 -4.71 -7.97 8.44
CA VAL A 134 -4.37 -8.56 7.14
C VAL A 134 -3.18 -7.85 6.51
N PHE A 135 -3.14 -6.52 6.58
CA PHE A 135 -2.03 -5.71 6.08
C PHE A 135 -0.70 -6.05 6.73
N LEU A 136 -0.66 -6.11 8.06
CA LEU A 136 0.55 -6.45 8.80
C LEU A 136 1.01 -7.88 8.53
N ASN A 137 0.07 -8.82 8.44
CA ASN A 137 0.38 -10.21 8.10
C ASN A 137 0.97 -10.34 6.70
N MET A 138 0.44 -9.63 5.71
CA MET A 138 0.98 -9.59 4.35
C MET A 138 2.41 -9.02 4.33
N LEU A 139 2.66 -7.91 5.03
CA LEU A 139 4.01 -7.35 5.15
C LEU A 139 4.99 -8.31 5.82
N ALA A 140 4.53 -9.14 6.76
CA ALA A 140 5.35 -10.14 7.42
C ALA A 140 5.65 -11.34 6.50
N SER A 141 4.68 -11.80 5.73
CA SER A 141 4.83 -12.97 4.84
C SER A 141 5.67 -12.69 3.60
N ASN A 142 5.61 -11.47 3.05
CA ASN A 142 6.31 -11.09 1.81
C ASN A 142 7.83 -10.83 2.00
N ARG A 143 8.40 -11.08 3.19
CA ARG A 143 9.85 -10.93 3.44
C ARG A 143 10.75 -11.97 2.74
N HIS A 144 10.18 -12.98 2.09
CA HIS A 144 10.92 -14.01 1.37
C HIS A 144 10.91 -13.68 -0.12
N SER A 145 11.66 -12.63 -0.47
CA SER A 145 11.57 -11.97 -1.77
C SER A 145 11.99 -12.86 -2.95
N THR A 146 11.33 -12.64 -4.09
CA THR A 146 11.72 -13.12 -5.42
C THR A 146 12.86 -12.30 -6.06
N ILE A 147 13.42 -11.32 -5.34
CA ILE A 147 14.44 -10.36 -5.80
C ILE A 147 15.59 -11.04 -6.56
N ASP A 148 16.13 -12.15 -6.04
CA ASP A 148 17.25 -12.86 -6.70
C ASP A 148 16.91 -13.39 -8.11
N LEU A 149 15.63 -13.68 -8.36
CA LEU A 149 15.15 -14.11 -9.68
C LEU A 149 14.80 -12.89 -10.54
N GLU A 150 14.17 -11.87 -9.97
CA GLU A 150 13.86 -10.60 -10.63
C GLU A 150 15.12 -9.97 -11.24
N GLU A 151 16.21 -9.85 -10.47
CA GLU A 151 17.49 -9.30 -10.93
C GLU A 151 18.12 -10.09 -12.09
N LYS A 152 17.81 -11.38 -12.21
CA LYS A 152 18.36 -12.25 -13.25
C LYS A 152 17.56 -12.23 -14.55
N VAL A 153 16.25 -12.04 -14.46
CA VAL A 153 15.35 -12.30 -15.60
C VAL A 153 14.64 -11.06 -16.13
N PHE A 154 14.54 -9.99 -15.34
CA PHE A 154 13.84 -8.78 -15.76
C PHE A 154 14.69 -7.90 -16.67
N THR A 155 14.06 -7.48 -17.76
CA THR A 155 14.57 -6.45 -18.66
C THR A 155 14.26 -5.04 -18.13
N PRO A 156 14.91 -3.98 -18.63
CA PRO A 156 14.55 -2.61 -18.29
C PRO A 156 13.06 -2.27 -18.53
N GLU A 157 12.46 -2.85 -19.57
CA GLU A 157 11.04 -2.70 -19.91
C GLU A 157 10.13 -3.39 -18.89
N ASP A 158 10.55 -4.54 -18.34
CA ASP A 158 9.84 -5.22 -17.25
C ASP A 158 9.82 -4.38 -15.98
N TRP A 159 10.95 -3.73 -15.66
CA TRP A 159 11.04 -2.80 -14.53
C TRP A 159 10.17 -1.55 -14.71
N GLU A 160 10.08 -1.02 -15.93
CA GLU A 160 9.20 0.11 -16.24
C GLU A 160 7.72 -0.29 -16.10
N LYS A 161 7.36 -1.46 -16.64
CA LYS A 161 6.01 -2.03 -16.51
C LYS A 161 5.64 -2.31 -15.06
N LEU A 162 6.58 -2.87 -14.27
CA LEU A 162 6.39 -3.16 -12.85
C LEU A 162 6.29 -1.88 -12.01
N ALA A 163 7.10 -0.86 -12.30
CA ALA A 163 7.04 0.39 -11.58
C ALA A 163 5.64 1.02 -11.72
N GLY A 164 5.06 0.99 -12.93
CA GLY A 164 3.69 1.48 -13.15
C GLY A 164 3.48 2.93 -12.75
N VAL A 165 4.56 3.70 -12.59
CA VAL A 165 4.52 5.09 -12.15
C VAL A 165 4.23 5.98 -13.35
N THR A 166 3.05 6.59 -13.34
CA THR A 166 2.64 7.61 -14.30
C THR A 166 2.52 8.96 -13.60
N GLU A 167 2.59 10.07 -14.34
CA GLU A 167 2.34 11.41 -13.79
C GLU A 167 0.97 11.50 -13.10
N GLU A 168 -0.04 10.82 -13.66
CA GLU A 168 -1.37 10.73 -13.06
C GLU A 168 -1.34 9.98 -11.73
N SER A 169 -0.59 8.87 -11.63
CA SER A 169 -0.47 8.11 -10.38
C SER A 169 0.23 8.93 -9.30
N ILE A 170 1.27 9.70 -9.66
CA ILE A 170 1.99 10.61 -8.74
C ILE A 170 1.03 11.68 -8.23
N TYR A 171 0.33 12.35 -9.14
CA TYR A 171 -0.60 13.41 -8.80
C TYR A 171 -1.73 12.91 -7.90
N ASN A 172 -2.30 11.74 -8.22
CA ASN A 172 -3.39 11.16 -7.44
C ASN A 172 -2.93 10.78 -6.04
N GLU A 173 -1.76 10.15 -5.90
CA GLU A 173 -1.17 9.79 -4.59
C GLU A 173 -0.92 11.03 -3.75
N GLU A 174 -0.26 12.05 -4.31
CA GLU A 174 0.06 13.28 -3.58
C GLU A 174 -1.19 14.00 -3.11
N ARG A 175 -2.20 14.09 -3.97
CA ARG A 175 -3.50 14.69 -3.63
C ARG A 175 -4.17 13.93 -2.48
N LEU A 176 -4.19 12.59 -2.53
CA LEU A 176 -4.79 11.77 -1.47
C LEU A 176 -4.01 11.92 -0.16
N PHE A 177 -2.68 11.96 -0.22
CA PHE A 177 -1.86 12.18 0.98
C PHE A 177 -2.17 13.54 1.62
N GLN A 178 -2.27 14.61 0.81
CA GLN A 178 -2.67 15.93 1.33
C GLN A 178 -4.09 15.93 1.91
N ASN A 179 -5.03 15.17 1.33
CA ASN A 179 -6.37 15.04 1.90
C ASN A 179 -6.33 14.40 3.29
N VAL A 180 -5.49 13.39 3.51
CA VAL A 180 -5.30 12.79 4.85
C VAL A 180 -4.77 13.85 5.82
N ARG A 181 -3.77 14.62 5.42
CA ARG A 181 -3.20 15.68 6.25
C ARG A 181 -4.21 16.75 6.63
N LEU A 182 -4.98 17.24 5.66
CA LEU A 182 -6.00 18.27 5.88
C LEU A 182 -7.14 17.77 6.78
N ALA A 183 -7.43 16.47 6.74
CA ALA A 183 -8.45 15.86 7.56
C ALA A 183 -7.96 15.48 8.97
N ALA A 184 -6.65 15.37 9.19
CA ALA A 184 -6.07 14.96 10.46
C ALA A 184 -6.10 16.08 11.50
N LEU A 185 -6.41 15.72 12.75
CA LEU A 185 -6.03 16.55 13.89
C LEU A 185 -4.51 16.45 14.09
N GLU A 186 -3.90 17.43 14.76
CA GLU A 186 -2.45 17.52 14.95
C GLU A 186 -1.80 16.21 15.46
N GLU A 187 -2.46 15.55 16.41
CA GLU A 187 -1.98 14.28 16.99
C GLU A 187 -2.04 13.07 16.05
N TYR A 188 -2.71 13.20 14.91
CA TYR A 188 -2.89 12.19 13.87
C TYR A 188 -2.30 12.61 12.51
N ASP A 189 -1.57 13.73 12.41
CA ASP A 189 -0.92 14.12 11.15
C ASP A 189 0.03 13.00 10.70
N PRO A 190 -0.12 12.42 9.49
CA PRO A 190 0.77 11.37 9.00
C PRO A 190 2.25 11.78 8.99
N GLU A 191 2.58 13.07 8.82
CA GLU A 191 3.98 13.53 8.86
C GLU A 191 4.63 13.42 10.25
N ASN A 192 3.82 13.37 11.32
CA ASN A 192 4.32 13.18 12.68
C ASN A 192 4.82 11.75 12.96
N PHE A 193 4.61 10.83 12.02
CA PHE A 193 5.11 9.47 12.09
C PHE A 193 6.40 9.34 11.27
N PRO A 194 7.57 9.12 11.89
CA PRO A 194 8.82 9.03 11.14
C PRO A 194 8.85 7.79 10.24
N PRO A 195 9.60 7.80 9.12
CA PRO A 195 9.79 6.63 8.28
C PRO A 195 10.33 5.45 9.11
N ILE A 196 9.75 4.27 8.92
CA ILE A 196 10.25 3.05 9.57
C ILE A 196 11.60 2.71 8.93
N ARG A 197 12.63 2.49 9.75
CA ARG A 197 13.94 2.08 9.23
C ARG A 197 13.88 0.63 8.72
N HIS A 198 14.73 0.28 7.76
CA HIS A 198 14.75 -1.07 7.15
C HIS A 198 14.89 -2.23 8.16
N ASP A 199 15.43 -1.97 9.34
CA ASP A 199 15.65 -2.94 10.43
C ASP A 199 14.50 -3.00 11.47
N GLU A 200 13.54 -2.09 11.40
CA GLU A 200 12.43 -2.03 12.36
C GLU A 200 11.26 -2.91 11.91
N LYS A 201 10.65 -3.63 12.86
CA LYS A 201 9.41 -4.38 12.57
C LYS A 201 8.29 -3.36 12.28
N PRO A 202 7.41 -3.64 11.31
CA PRO A 202 6.18 -2.86 11.17
C PRO A 202 5.36 -3.07 12.45
N THR A 203 5.37 -2.06 13.32
CA THR A 203 4.45 -1.91 14.46
C THR A 203 3.21 -1.19 13.96
#